data_AF-A0A956W235-F1
#
_entry.id   AF-A0A956W235-F1
#
_cell.length_a   1.000
_cell.length_b   1.000
_cell.length_c   1.000
_cell.angle_alpha   90.00
_cell.angle_beta   90.00
_cell.angle_gamma   90.00
#
_symmetry.space_group_name_H-M   'P 1'
#
loop_
_entity.id
_entity.type
_entity.pdbx_description
1 polymer ?
#
loop_
_entity_poly.entity_id
_entity_poly.type
_entity_poly.pdbx_seq_one_letter_code
_entity_poly.pdbx_strand_id
1 'polypeptide(L)'
;YAHENPRALTEPEERRAIERGIAAIEQVTGAQPAGYRSPSWDVSHNTLRLLSEYGFEYDSSLMGNDFSPYRPRTGDVINAEGPARFGEKLPIVEMPVDWSLDDYPYFGLRWSTGLVGLRTPSQVGEVWRDEFDWMQSHVDGGIFTLTMHPQVIGRGARLTMLEGVIQHMQAQPGVVFRRMQDVARDWAEANP
;
A
#
# COMPACT_ATOMS: atom_id res chain seq x y z
N TYR A 1 14.51 -1.44 -6.17
CA TYR A 1 15.90 -0.94 -5.94
C TYR A 1 15.86 0.05 -4.75
N ALA A 2 16.90 0.82 -4.41
CA ALA A 2 17.25 1.32 -3.07
C ALA A 2 16.32 2.39 -2.43
N HIS A 3 15.02 2.25 -2.59
CA HIS A 3 13.98 3.13 -2.05
C HIS A 3 14.02 4.53 -2.66
N GLU A 4 14.31 4.62 -3.97
CA GLU A 4 14.26 5.86 -4.74
C GLU A 4 12.82 6.33 -4.94
N ASN A 5 12.55 7.62 -4.74
CA ASN A 5 11.24 8.18 -5.04
C ASN A 5 11.01 8.20 -6.56
N PRO A 6 9.99 7.52 -7.11
CA PRO A 6 9.75 7.48 -8.55
C PRO A 6 9.53 8.85 -9.19
N ARG A 7 9.03 9.84 -8.45
CA ARG A 7 8.83 11.21 -8.95
C ARG A 7 10.13 11.96 -9.24
N ALA A 8 11.25 11.49 -8.66
CA ALA A 8 12.57 12.05 -8.91
C ALA A 8 13.31 11.35 -10.07
N LEU A 9 12.70 10.33 -10.68
CA LEU A 9 13.30 9.53 -11.75
C LEU A 9 12.73 9.92 -13.11
N THR A 10 13.57 9.87 -14.14
CA THR A 10 13.11 9.81 -15.52
C THR A 10 12.51 8.43 -15.82
N GLU A 11 11.68 8.32 -16.87
CA GLU A 11 11.07 7.02 -17.25
C GLU A 11 12.12 5.90 -17.44
N PRO A 12 13.27 6.11 -18.11
CA PRO A 12 14.27 5.06 -18.25
C PRO A 12 14.95 4.67 -16.93
N GLU A 13 15.07 5.60 -15.99
CA GLU A 13 15.63 5.33 -14.65
C GLU A 13 14.65 4.56 -13.78
N GLU A 14 13.37 4.94 -13.81
CA GLU A 14 12.30 4.23 -13.11
C GLU A 14 12.14 2.81 -13.65
N ARG A 15 12.13 2.65 -14.98
CA ARG A 15 12.13 1.36 -15.65
C ARG A 15 13.27 0.47 -15.17
N ARG A 16 14.50 1.00 -15.17
CA ARG A 16 15.68 0.28 -14.68
C ARG A 16 15.55 -0.08 -13.20
N ALA A 17 14.96 0.78 -12.37
CA ALA A 17 14.74 0.51 -10.95
C ALA A 17 13.73 -0.64 -10.74
N ILE A 18 12.66 -0.69 -11.53
CA ILE A 18 11.67 -1.78 -11.55
C ILE A 18 12.33 -3.09 -12.00
N GLU A 19 13.03 -3.10 -13.14
CA GLU A 19 13.72 -4.29 -13.66
C GLU A 19 14.71 -4.88 -12.67
N ARG A 20 15.51 -4.02 -12.01
CA ARG A 20 16.43 -4.45 -10.96
C ARG A 20 15.70 -4.96 -9.71
N GLY A 21 14.55 -4.40 -9.38
CA GLY A 21 13.70 -4.87 -8.30
C GLY A 21 13.16 -6.28 -8.56
N ILE A 22 12.62 -6.51 -9.76
CA ILE A 22 12.14 -7.81 -10.23
C ILE A 22 13.27 -8.84 -10.16
N ALA A 23 14.42 -8.54 -10.76
CA ALA A 23 15.56 -9.46 -10.79
C ALA A 23 16.07 -9.82 -9.39
N ALA A 24 16.10 -8.85 -8.45
CA ALA A 24 16.52 -9.11 -7.08
C ALA A 24 15.54 -10.01 -6.32
N ILE A 25 14.24 -9.83 -6.50
CA ILE A 25 13.21 -10.69 -5.89
C ILE A 25 13.27 -12.09 -6.49
N GLU A 26 13.37 -12.20 -7.81
CA GLU A 26 13.45 -13.49 -8.51
C GLU A 26 14.71 -14.27 -8.10
N GLN A 27 15.85 -13.60 -7.94
CA GLN A 27 17.09 -14.24 -7.47
C GLN A 27 16.94 -14.89 -6.08
N VAL A 28 16.15 -14.30 -5.18
CA VAL A 28 15.98 -14.79 -3.80
C VAL A 28 14.84 -15.80 -3.69
N THR A 29 13.76 -15.61 -4.46
CA THR A 29 12.51 -16.36 -4.30
C THR A 29 12.27 -17.40 -5.39
N GLY A 30 12.95 -17.30 -6.52
CA GLY A 30 12.72 -18.12 -7.71
C GLY A 30 11.46 -17.77 -8.49
N ALA A 31 10.76 -16.68 -8.14
CA ALA A 31 9.53 -16.24 -8.79
C ALA A 31 9.54 -14.73 -9.01
N GLN A 32 8.82 -14.28 -10.05
CA GLN A 32 8.58 -12.86 -10.26
C GLN A 32 7.57 -12.31 -9.24
N PRO A 33 7.73 -11.05 -8.79
CA PRO A 33 6.78 -10.43 -7.88
C PRO A 33 5.43 -10.17 -8.58
N ALA A 34 4.33 -10.60 -7.97
CA ALA A 34 2.98 -10.28 -8.44
C ALA A 34 2.54 -8.86 -8.08
N GLY A 35 3.17 -8.25 -7.06
CA GLY A 35 2.76 -6.98 -6.49
C GLY A 35 3.86 -5.93 -6.46
N TYR A 36 3.45 -4.67 -6.52
CA TYR A 36 4.32 -3.52 -6.34
C TYR A 36 3.78 -2.59 -5.24
N ARG A 37 4.69 -1.88 -4.59
CA ARG A 37 4.40 -0.74 -3.73
C ARG A 37 5.50 0.29 -3.92
N SER A 38 5.13 1.51 -4.24
CA SER A 38 6.09 2.55 -4.57
C SER A 38 6.83 3.04 -3.32
N PRO A 39 8.13 3.34 -3.43
CA PRO A 39 8.87 3.97 -2.34
C PRO A 39 8.21 5.29 -1.93
N SER A 40 8.00 5.46 -0.62
CA SER A 40 7.31 6.61 -0.03
C SER A 40 5.85 6.82 -0.47
N TRP A 41 5.21 5.83 -1.10
CA TRP A 41 3.88 5.96 -1.72
C TRP A 41 3.75 7.09 -2.75
N ASP A 42 4.88 7.54 -3.29
CA ASP A 42 4.88 8.46 -4.41
C ASP A 42 4.89 7.67 -5.72
N VAL A 43 3.98 8.01 -6.63
CA VAL A 43 3.93 7.47 -7.99
C VAL A 43 4.28 8.55 -9.00
N SER A 44 4.99 8.16 -10.06
CA SER A 44 5.22 9.00 -11.23
C SER A 44 4.06 8.84 -12.23
N HIS A 45 4.03 9.68 -13.25
CA HIS A 45 3.08 9.52 -14.37
C HIS A 45 3.35 8.26 -15.22
N ASN A 46 4.51 7.61 -15.03
CA ASN A 46 4.88 6.38 -15.73
C ASN A 46 4.60 5.14 -14.91
N THR A 47 4.62 5.22 -13.58
CA THR A 47 4.63 4.06 -12.67
C THR A 47 3.57 3.03 -13.04
N LEU A 48 2.29 3.39 -13.00
CA LEU A 48 1.21 2.42 -13.21
C LEU A 48 1.22 1.79 -14.63
N ARG A 49 1.61 2.56 -15.64
CA ARG A 49 1.79 2.05 -17.02
C ARG A 49 2.95 1.05 -17.06
N LEU A 50 4.09 1.39 -16.48
CA LEU A 50 5.25 0.49 -16.39
C LEU A 50 4.89 -0.80 -15.66
N LEU A 51 4.20 -0.70 -14.51
CA LEU A 51 3.76 -1.89 -13.77
C LEU A 51 2.86 -2.79 -14.62
N SER A 52 1.94 -2.20 -15.39
CA SER A 52 1.10 -2.94 -16.33
C SER A 52 1.92 -3.60 -17.45
N GLU A 53 2.94 -2.92 -18.00
CA GLU A 53 3.85 -3.49 -19.03
C GLU A 53 4.64 -4.69 -18.52
N TYR A 54 5.08 -4.67 -17.25
CA TYR A 54 5.80 -5.78 -16.62
C TYR A 54 4.89 -6.88 -16.08
N GLY A 55 3.56 -6.75 -16.22
CA GLY A 55 2.60 -7.78 -15.83
C GLY A 55 2.38 -7.90 -14.31
N PHE A 56 2.60 -6.83 -13.55
CA PHE A 56 2.19 -6.81 -12.15
C PHE A 56 0.67 -6.94 -12.03
N GLU A 57 0.22 -7.76 -11.10
CA GLU A 57 -1.20 -8.03 -10.86
C GLU A 57 -1.83 -6.96 -9.98
N TYR A 58 -1.05 -6.40 -9.05
CA TYR A 58 -1.52 -5.32 -8.18
C TYR A 58 -0.46 -4.27 -7.82
N ASP A 59 -0.94 -3.06 -7.56
CA ASP A 59 -0.22 -1.98 -6.88
C ASP A 59 -0.85 -1.77 -5.49
N SER A 60 -0.08 -1.20 -4.56
CA SER A 60 -0.56 -0.85 -3.23
C SER A 60 0.11 0.43 -2.76
N SER A 61 -0.14 1.51 -3.50
CA SER A 61 0.52 2.81 -3.35
C SER A 61 -0.45 3.99 -3.37
N LEU A 62 -1.68 3.79 -3.86
CA LEU A 62 -2.64 4.85 -4.11
C LEU A 62 -3.72 4.88 -3.03
N MET A 63 -4.35 6.06 -2.91
CA MET A 63 -5.32 6.40 -1.87
C MET A 63 -6.68 6.81 -2.47
N GLY A 64 -7.05 6.20 -3.60
CA GLY A 64 -8.30 6.50 -4.30
C GLY A 64 -9.54 5.83 -3.69
N ASN A 65 -9.36 4.97 -2.70
CA ASN A 65 -10.41 4.32 -1.91
C ASN A 65 -9.80 3.92 -0.55
N ASP A 66 -10.63 3.56 0.42
CA ASP A 66 -10.18 3.29 1.80
C ASP A 66 -9.97 1.78 2.02
N PHE A 67 -11.05 1.00 1.94
CA PHE A 67 -11.07 -0.42 2.30
C PHE A 67 -11.50 -1.36 1.17
N SER A 68 -11.63 -0.86 -0.05
CA SER A 68 -12.08 -1.64 -1.21
C SER A 68 -11.05 -1.55 -2.34
N PRO A 69 -10.61 -2.70 -2.92
CA PRO A 69 -9.75 -2.66 -4.09
C PRO A 69 -10.46 -1.98 -5.27
N TYR A 70 -9.69 -1.45 -6.20
CA TYR A 70 -10.22 -0.82 -7.41
C TYR A 70 -9.22 -0.90 -8.56
N ARG A 71 -9.67 -0.69 -9.80
CA ARG A 71 -8.75 -0.50 -10.94
C ARG A 71 -8.31 0.98 -10.99
N PRO A 72 -7.02 1.29 -10.80
CA PRO A 72 -6.56 2.67 -10.85
C PRO A 72 -6.59 3.21 -12.27
N ARG A 73 -6.50 4.54 -12.41
CA ARG A 73 -6.56 5.21 -13.71
C ARG A 73 -5.23 5.85 -14.08
N THR A 74 -4.99 5.97 -15.38
CA THR A 74 -3.91 6.79 -15.93
C THR A 74 -4.47 7.90 -16.81
N GLY A 75 -3.78 9.04 -16.87
CA GLY A 75 -4.19 10.18 -17.68
C GLY A 75 -5.29 11.06 -17.07
N ASP A 76 -5.53 10.96 -15.76
CA ASP A 76 -6.41 11.91 -15.05
C ASP A 76 -5.87 13.34 -15.21
N VAL A 77 -6.73 14.28 -15.59
CA VAL A 77 -6.39 15.71 -15.74
C VAL A 77 -7.16 16.50 -14.68
N ILE A 78 -6.41 17.08 -13.75
CA ILE A 78 -6.92 17.98 -12.72
C ILE A 78 -6.34 19.37 -12.98
N ASN A 79 -7.19 20.36 -13.17
CA ASN A 79 -6.79 21.76 -13.32
C ASN A 79 -7.69 22.66 -12.47
N ALA A 80 -7.23 23.89 -12.21
CA ALA A 80 -7.95 24.85 -11.37
C ALA A 80 -9.20 25.45 -12.05
N GLU A 81 -9.34 25.29 -13.37
CA GLU A 81 -10.33 25.99 -14.19
C GLU A 81 -11.53 25.11 -14.59
N GLY A 82 -11.61 23.87 -14.11
CA GLY A 82 -12.71 22.97 -14.45
C GLY A 82 -12.76 21.67 -13.63
N PRO A 83 -13.78 20.84 -13.88
CA PRO A 83 -13.91 19.56 -13.21
C PRO A 83 -12.76 18.62 -13.60
N ALA A 84 -12.40 17.72 -12.70
CA ALA A 84 -11.47 16.64 -12.99
C ALA A 84 -11.97 15.83 -14.19
N ARG A 85 -11.07 15.54 -15.12
CA ARG A 85 -11.33 14.64 -16.25
C ARG A 85 -10.62 13.34 -15.98
N PHE A 86 -11.38 12.29 -15.74
CA PHE A 86 -10.83 10.97 -15.47
C PHE A 86 -10.35 10.31 -16.76
N GLY A 87 -9.17 9.71 -16.69
CA GLY A 87 -8.56 8.96 -17.76
C GLY A 87 -9.00 7.50 -17.79
N GLU A 88 -8.14 6.64 -18.29
CA GLU A 88 -8.45 5.24 -18.56
C GLU A 88 -8.10 4.35 -17.35
N LYS A 89 -8.97 3.38 -17.05
CA LYS A 89 -8.68 2.36 -16.03
C LYS A 89 -7.62 1.38 -16.55
N LEU A 90 -6.66 1.05 -15.70
CA LEU A 90 -5.64 0.05 -15.98
C LEU A 90 -6.12 -1.36 -15.56
N PRO A 91 -5.54 -2.43 -16.12
CA PRO A 91 -5.90 -3.81 -15.76
C PRO A 91 -5.38 -4.24 -14.38
N ILE A 92 -4.36 -3.58 -13.86
CA ILE A 92 -3.79 -3.82 -12.52
C ILE A 92 -4.82 -3.50 -11.42
N VAL A 93 -4.81 -4.24 -10.31
CA VAL A 93 -5.65 -3.95 -9.14
C VAL A 93 -4.90 -3.05 -8.18
N GLU A 94 -5.52 -1.99 -7.69
CA GLU A 94 -5.02 -1.22 -6.57
C GLU A 94 -5.55 -1.79 -5.26
N MET A 95 -4.63 -2.09 -4.35
CA MET A 95 -4.89 -2.44 -2.96
C MET A 95 -4.62 -1.19 -2.12
N PRO A 96 -5.64 -0.35 -1.85
CA PRO A 96 -5.43 0.97 -1.27
C PRO A 96 -4.63 0.95 0.03
N VAL A 97 -3.89 2.03 0.22
CA VAL A 97 -3.14 2.34 1.43
C VAL A 97 -3.71 3.58 2.09
N ASP A 98 -3.39 3.78 3.37
CA ASP A 98 -3.73 5.00 4.11
C ASP A 98 -2.61 5.34 5.11
N TRP A 99 -2.33 6.63 5.31
CA TRP A 99 -1.27 7.10 6.21
C TRP A 99 -1.53 6.77 7.69
N SER A 100 -2.79 6.62 8.10
CA SER A 100 -3.16 6.14 9.43
C SER A 100 -2.90 4.63 9.60
N LEU A 101 -2.79 3.89 8.49
CA LEU A 101 -2.48 2.45 8.47
C LEU A 101 -1.01 2.19 8.08
N ASP A 102 -0.11 3.12 8.39
CA ASP A 102 1.34 2.98 8.27
C ASP A 102 2.03 3.26 9.61
N ASP A 103 2.97 2.41 10.01
CA ASP A 103 3.75 2.61 11.23
C ASP A 103 4.77 3.77 11.12
N TYR A 104 5.20 4.12 9.90
CA TYR A 104 6.30 5.05 9.69
C TYR A 104 5.96 6.49 10.11
N PRO A 105 4.80 7.07 9.75
CA PRO A 105 4.42 8.42 10.17
C PRO A 105 4.27 8.57 11.69
N TYR A 106 3.81 7.53 12.39
CA TYR A 106 3.65 7.58 13.85
C TYR A 106 4.99 7.52 14.59
N PHE A 107 5.89 6.66 14.13
CA PHE A 107 7.04 6.25 14.93
C PHE A 107 8.38 6.72 14.36
N GLY A 108 8.44 7.01 13.06
CA GLY A 108 9.62 7.50 12.37
C GLY A 108 10.02 8.89 12.86
N LEU A 109 11.27 9.02 13.30
CA LEU A 109 11.83 10.32 13.67
C LEU A 109 12.83 10.72 12.57
N ARG A 110 12.52 11.79 11.83
CA ARG A 110 13.43 12.36 10.84
C ARG A 110 13.51 13.87 10.98
N TRP A 111 14.62 14.32 11.57
CA TRP A 111 14.91 15.74 11.79
C TRP A 111 14.97 16.55 10.49
N SER A 112 15.51 15.97 9.41
CA SER A 112 15.67 16.65 8.13
C SER A 112 14.35 16.98 7.43
N THR A 113 13.28 16.24 7.73
CA THR A 113 11.95 16.43 7.11
C THR A 113 10.92 16.97 8.09
N GLY A 114 11.31 17.24 9.33
CA GLY A 114 10.38 17.67 10.39
C GLY A 114 9.41 16.57 10.86
N LEU A 115 9.66 15.30 10.55
CA LEU A 115 8.81 14.21 11.01
C LEU A 115 9.07 13.93 12.50
N VAL A 116 8.13 14.35 13.35
CA VAL A 116 8.21 14.28 14.81
C VAL A 116 7.56 13.01 15.33
N GLY A 117 8.08 11.82 15.00
CA GLY A 117 7.49 10.52 15.38
C GLY A 117 7.40 10.23 16.88
N LEU A 118 7.77 9.02 17.31
CA LEU A 118 7.71 8.58 18.72
C LEU A 118 6.33 8.74 19.38
N ARG A 119 5.24 8.55 18.61
CA ARG A 119 3.89 8.48 19.18
C ARG A 119 3.76 7.32 20.16
N THR A 120 2.86 7.45 21.13
CA THR A 120 2.56 6.40 22.12
C THR A 120 2.02 5.16 21.41
N PRO A 121 2.66 3.98 21.52
CA PRO A 121 2.19 2.79 20.81
C PRO A 121 0.74 2.45 21.09
N SER A 122 0.28 2.52 22.35
CA SER A 122 -1.09 2.19 22.72
C SER A 122 -2.15 3.02 21.97
N GLN A 123 -1.89 4.31 21.74
CA GLN A 123 -2.77 5.20 20.98
C GLN A 123 -2.79 4.84 19.50
N VAL A 124 -1.65 4.45 18.92
CA VAL A 124 -1.61 3.97 17.53
C VAL A 124 -2.38 2.67 17.39
N GLY A 125 -2.23 1.75 18.35
CA GLY A 125 -3.00 0.51 18.36
C GLY A 125 -4.51 0.72 18.55
N GLU A 126 -4.93 1.78 19.24
CA GLU A 126 -6.34 2.19 19.34
C GLU A 126 -6.86 2.63 17.97
N VAL A 127 -6.17 3.55 17.29
CA VAL A 127 -6.51 3.98 15.92
C VAL A 127 -6.65 2.77 14.99
N TRP A 128 -5.68 1.86 14.97
CA TRP A 128 -5.74 0.69 14.08
C TRP A 128 -6.89 -0.27 14.38
N ARG A 129 -7.30 -0.40 15.65
CA ARG A 129 -8.49 -1.20 16.01
C ARG A 129 -9.77 -0.49 15.59
N ASP A 130 -9.85 0.81 15.81
CA ASP A 130 -11.04 1.61 15.48
C ASP A 130 -11.28 1.66 13.96
N GLU A 131 -10.22 1.84 13.16
CA GLU A 131 -10.29 1.76 11.68
C GLU A 131 -10.78 0.38 11.22
N PHE A 132 -10.26 -0.69 11.83
CA PHE A 132 -10.68 -2.05 11.52
C PHE A 132 -12.13 -2.32 11.93
N ASP A 133 -12.56 -1.91 13.12
CA ASP A 133 -13.94 -2.10 13.61
C ASP A 133 -14.95 -1.31 12.76
N TRP A 134 -14.57 -0.09 12.34
CA TRP A 134 -15.36 0.68 11.40
C TRP A 134 -15.49 -0.03 10.06
N MET A 135 -14.37 -0.48 9.48
CA MET A 135 -14.38 -1.24 8.23
C MET A 135 -15.28 -2.47 8.34
N GLN A 136 -15.12 -3.28 9.38
CA GLN A 136 -15.87 -4.52 9.57
C GLN A 136 -17.39 -4.27 9.65
N SER A 137 -17.81 -3.14 10.22
CA SER A 137 -19.22 -2.79 10.40
C SER A 137 -19.86 -2.08 9.21
N HIS A 138 -19.06 -1.49 8.32
CA HIS A 138 -19.57 -0.63 7.23
C HIS A 138 -19.22 -1.10 5.82
N VAL A 139 -18.21 -1.97 5.66
CA VAL A 139 -17.68 -2.36 4.36
C VAL A 139 -17.78 -3.87 4.20
N ASP A 140 -18.73 -4.31 3.36
CA ASP A 140 -18.85 -5.73 3.00
C ASP A 140 -17.64 -6.18 2.18
N GLY A 141 -16.96 -7.24 2.63
CA GLY A 141 -15.74 -7.73 2.00
C GLY A 141 -14.54 -6.75 2.07
N GLY A 142 -14.51 -5.85 3.05
CA GLY A 142 -13.43 -4.88 3.21
C GLY A 142 -12.04 -5.50 3.38
N ILE A 143 -11.02 -4.82 2.87
CA ILE A 143 -9.61 -5.18 3.03
C ILE A 143 -8.91 -4.19 3.98
N PHE A 144 -8.17 -4.73 4.94
CA PHE A 144 -7.41 -3.93 5.90
C PHE A 144 -5.92 -3.96 5.56
N THR A 145 -5.45 -2.97 4.79
CA THR A 145 -4.07 -2.90 4.30
C THR A 145 -3.14 -2.21 5.31
N LEU A 146 -2.67 -2.95 6.32
CA LEU A 146 -1.71 -2.44 7.30
C LEU A 146 -0.27 -2.48 6.76
N THR A 147 0.41 -1.33 6.77
CA THR A 147 1.80 -1.18 6.32
C THR A 147 2.74 -1.06 7.51
N MET A 148 3.79 -1.88 7.50
CA MET A 148 4.74 -1.97 8.60
C MET A 148 6.16 -2.07 8.08
N HIS A 149 7.09 -1.45 8.81
CA HIS A 149 8.50 -1.47 8.48
C HIS A 149 9.29 -2.16 9.60
N PRO A 150 10.10 -3.20 9.32
CA PRO A 150 10.81 -3.94 10.36
C PRO A 150 11.64 -3.07 11.31
N GLN A 151 12.31 -2.04 10.78
CA GLN A 151 13.10 -1.07 11.55
C GLN A 151 12.26 -0.15 12.46
N VAL A 152 10.95 -0.07 12.21
CA VAL A 152 9.98 0.75 12.94
C VAL A 152 9.14 -0.13 13.86
N ILE A 153 8.26 -0.99 13.35
CA ILE A 153 7.36 -1.80 14.19
C ILE A 153 8.09 -2.79 15.11
N GLY A 154 9.31 -3.21 14.76
CA GLY A 154 10.06 -4.27 15.47
C GLY A 154 10.58 -3.90 16.86
N ARG A 155 10.22 -2.76 17.44
CA ARG A 155 10.62 -2.37 18.82
C ARG A 155 9.67 -3.01 19.84
N GLY A 156 10.18 -3.41 21.01
CA GLY A 156 9.41 -4.17 22.02
C GLY A 156 8.01 -3.62 22.34
N ALA A 157 7.90 -2.34 22.71
CA ALA A 157 6.59 -1.74 23.01
C ALA A 157 5.62 -1.72 21.81
N ARG A 158 6.14 -1.67 20.58
CA ARG A 158 5.35 -1.67 19.35
C ARG A 158 4.92 -3.08 18.96
N LEU A 159 5.78 -4.08 19.20
CA LEU A 159 5.42 -5.50 19.05
C LEU A 159 4.31 -5.90 20.01
N THR A 160 4.39 -5.52 21.29
CA THR A 160 3.30 -5.77 22.27
C THR A 160 2.00 -5.10 21.85
N MET A 161 2.07 -3.89 21.29
CA MET A 161 0.88 -3.23 20.75
C MET A 161 0.32 -3.98 19.53
N LEU A 162 1.17 -4.34 18.57
CA LEU A 162 0.77 -5.05 17.35
C LEU A 162 0.14 -6.40 17.68
N GLU A 163 0.68 -7.13 18.66
CA GLU A 163 0.09 -8.38 19.16
C GLU A 163 -1.36 -8.17 19.60
N GLY A 164 -1.64 -7.11 20.37
CA GLY A 164 -3.00 -6.78 20.79
C GLY A 164 -3.93 -6.40 19.63
N VAL A 165 -3.43 -5.71 18.60
CA VAL A 165 -4.20 -5.40 17.39
C VAL A 165 -4.55 -6.67 16.62
N ILE A 166 -3.58 -7.58 16.41
CA ILE A 166 -3.81 -8.84 15.72
C ILE A 166 -4.80 -9.72 16.50
N GLN A 167 -4.65 -9.83 17.81
CA GLN A 167 -5.57 -10.59 18.67
C GLN A 167 -7.00 -10.05 18.61
N HIS A 168 -7.17 -8.72 18.59
CA HIS A 168 -8.47 -8.07 18.42
C HIS A 168 -9.13 -8.46 17.09
N MET A 169 -8.39 -8.35 15.98
CA MET A 169 -8.88 -8.74 14.65
C MET A 169 -9.24 -10.22 14.56
N GLN A 170 -8.41 -11.11 15.14
CA GLN A 170 -8.64 -12.55 15.15
C GLN A 170 -9.87 -12.98 15.95
N ALA A 171 -10.27 -12.20 16.96
CA ALA A 171 -11.44 -12.49 17.77
C ALA A 171 -12.76 -12.22 17.02
N GLN A 172 -12.71 -11.52 15.89
CA GLN A 172 -13.88 -11.14 15.14
C GLN A 172 -14.33 -12.21 14.12
N PRO A 173 -15.63 -12.44 13.96
CA PRO A 173 -16.15 -13.42 13.01
C PRO A 173 -15.90 -12.98 11.56
N GLY A 174 -15.54 -13.95 10.71
CA GLY A 174 -15.36 -13.71 9.27
C GLY A 174 -14.02 -13.11 8.86
N VAL A 175 -13.14 -12.77 9.81
CA VAL A 175 -11.81 -12.23 9.52
C VAL A 175 -10.86 -13.33 9.06
N VAL A 176 -10.15 -13.06 7.96
CA VAL A 176 -9.12 -13.95 7.41
C VAL A 176 -7.85 -13.16 7.07
N PHE A 177 -6.69 -13.70 7.47
CA PHE A 177 -5.39 -13.16 7.08
C PHE A 177 -4.94 -13.85 5.78
N ARG A 178 -4.76 -13.06 4.72
CA ARG A 178 -4.41 -13.57 3.38
C ARG A 178 -3.24 -12.81 2.78
N ARG A 179 -2.56 -13.44 1.82
CA ARG A 179 -1.57 -12.75 1.00
C ARG A 179 -2.29 -11.78 0.07
N MET A 180 -1.77 -10.57 -0.03
CA MET A 180 -2.35 -9.50 -0.85
C MET A 180 -2.56 -9.92 -2.32
N GLN A 181 -1.61 -10.66 -2.90
CA GLN A 181 -1.73 -11.20 -4.26
C GLN A 181 -2.95 -12.11 -4.45
N ASP A 182 -3.31 -12.92 -3.44
CA ASP A 182 -4.42 -13.86 -3.57
C ASP A 182 -5.75 -13.09 -3.51
N VAL A 183 -5.82 -12.04 -2.68
CA VAL A 183 -6.98 -11.15 -2.58
C VAL A 183 -7.15 -10.33 -3.87
N ALA A 184 -6.06 -9.81 -4.42
CA ALA A 184 -6.10 -9.04 -5.67
C ALA A 184 -6.60 -9.88 -6.85
N ARG A 185 -6.14 -11.14 -6.97
CA ARG A 185 -6.61 -12.08 -7.99
C ARG A 185 -8.10 -12.39 -7.86
N ASP A 186 -8.53 -12.78 -6.66
CA ASP A 186 -9.95 -13.09 -6.41
C ASP A 186 -10.85 -11.88 -6.71
N TRP A 187 -10.40 -10.68 -6.33
CA TRP A 187 -11.12 -9.45 -6.63
C TRP A 187 -11.18 -9.17 -8.14
N ALA A 188 -10.06 -9.34 -8.87
CA ALA A 188 -10.03 -9.16 -10.32
C ALA A 188 -10.95 -10.15 -11.07
N GLU A 189 -11.00 -11.41 -10.62
CA GLU A 189 -11.89 -12.43 -11.19
C GLU A 189 -13.37 -12.11 -10.94
N ALA A 190 -13.70 -11.59 -9.76
CA ALA A 190 -15.04 -11.14 -9.43
C ALA A 190 -15.44 -9.81 -10.10
N ASN A 191 -14.46 -9.03 -10.57
CA ASN A 191 -14.64 -7.70 -11.15
C ASN A 191 -13.84 -7.56 -12.47
N PRO A 192 -14.33 -8.18 -13.58
CA PRO A 192 -13.61 -8.22 -14.86
C PRO A 192 -13.37 -6.83 -15.47
#